data_AF-A0A966JRA5-F1
#
_entry.id   AF-A0A966JRA5-F1
#
_cell.length_a   1.000
_cell.length_b   1.000
_cell.length_c   1.000
_cell.angle_alpha   90.00
_cell.angle_beta   90.00
_cell.angle_gamma   90.00
#
_symmetry.space_group_name_H-M   'P 1'
#
loop_
_entity.id
_entity.type
_entity.pdbx_description
1 polymer ?
#
loop_
_entity_poly.entity_id
_entity_poly.type
_entity_poly.pdbx_seq_one_letter_code
_entity_poly.pdbx_strand_id
1 'polypeptide(L)'
;MNPVTAAMLAADAGPDALAQRAALVDRATDTLEAMLVDLRAVLPTDEKGQAIVPLWLADYDTYVADRRAYADLLRTGDNAPFSESTFEGLPLSEKLATFAGDNRMKNCAPPIDLSV
;
A
#
# COMPACT_ATOMS: atom_id res chain seq x y z
N MET A 1 23.47 -12.98 -2.26
CA MET A 1 23.20 -12.92 -0.80
C MET A 1 22.92 -14.33 -0.30
N ASN A 2 23.47 -14.72 0.84
CA ASN A 2 23.39 -16.09 1.38
C ASN A 2 22.06 -16.29 2.13
N PRO A 3 21.31 -17.39 1.94
CA PRO A 3 20.08 -17.67 2.69
C PRO A 3 20.23 -17.64 4.22
N VAL A 4 21.45 -17.85 4.73
CA VAL A 4 21.75 -17.78 6.17
C VAL A 4 21.58 -16.36 6.74
N THR A 5 21.82 -15.31 5.95
CA THR A 5 21.76 -13.92 6.43
C THR A 5 20.31 -13.42 6.58
N ALA A 6 19.37 -13.95 5.79
CA ALA A 6 17.95 -13.60 5.89
C ALA A 6 17.28 -14.24 7.12
N ALA A 7 17.64 -15.48 7.45
CA ALA A 7 17.13 -16.17 8.64
C ALA A 7 17.64 -15.54 9.97
N MET A 8 18.84 -14.95 9.97
CA MET A 8 19.45 -14.38 11.16
C MET A 8 18.84 -13.03 11.58
N LEU A 9 18.28 -12.25 10.64
CA LEU A 9 17.57 -11.00 10.94
C LEU A 9 16.20 -11.24 11.59
N ALA A 10 15.55 -12.38 11.30
CA ALA A 10 14.29 -12.75 11.95
C ALA A 10 14.50 -13.26 13.39
N ALA A 11 15.68 -13.83 13.69
CA ALA A 11 15.98 -14.39 15.02
C ALA A 11 16.24 -13.32 16.10
N ASP A 12 16.65 -12.11 15.73
CA ASP A 12 16.97 -11.01 16.67
C ASP A 12 15.73 -10.13 17.03
N ALA A 13 14.65 -10.22 16.25
CA ALA A 13 13.46 -9.39 16.42
C ALA A 13 12.46 -9.90 17.49
N GLY A 14 12.75 -11.04 18.12
CA GLY A 14 11.92 -11.67 19.14
C GLY A 14 10.68 -12.41 18.57
N PRO A 15 9.96 -13.18 19.42
CA PRO A 15 8.82 -14.01 18.99
C PRO A 15 7.67 -13.20 18.37
N ASP A 16 7.58 -11.91 18.68
CA ASP A 16 6.49 -11.03 18.24
C ASP A 16 6.84 -10.18 17.00
N ALA A 17 7.98 -10.44 16.34
CA ALA A 17 8.49 -9.62 15.24
C ALA A 17 7.46 -9.39 14.12
N LEU A 18 6.79 -10.45 13.69
CA LEU A 18 5.79 -10.36 12.61
C LEU A 18 4.52 -9.66 13.04
N ALA A 19 4.09 -9.84 14.29
CA ALA A 19 2.96 -9.11 14.86
C ALA A 19 3.27 -7.60 14.96
N GLN A 20 4.49 -7.24 15.37
CA GLN A 20 4.94 -5.84 15.40
C GLN A 20 5.00 -5.24 14.00
N ARG A 21 5.46 -6.01 13.01
CA ARG A 21 5.46 -5.58 11.61
C ARG A 21 4.04 -5.40 11.07
N ALA A 22 3.12 -6.33 11.33
CA ALA A 22 1.70 -6.19 10.98
C ALA A 22 1.11 -4.90 11.55
N ALA A 23 1.39 -4.59 12.82
CA ALA A 23 0.93 -3.36 13.46
C ALA A 23 1.53 -2.08 12.84
N LEU A 24 2.76 -2.13 12.31
CA LEU A 24 3.34 -1.03 11.54
C LEU A 24 2.63 -0.84 10.20
N VAL A 25 2.35 -1.94 9.49
CA VAL A 25 1.60 -1.92 8.23
C VAL A 25 0.21 -1.34 8.42
N ASP A 26 -0.48 -1.73 9.49
CA ASP A 26 -1.79 -1.16 9.81
C ASP A 26 -1.73 0.35 10.02
N ARG A 27 -0.84 0.85 10.88
CA ARG A 27 -0.74 2.30 11.13
C ARG A 27 -0.41 3.09 9.87
N ALA A 28 0.46 2.55 9.02
CA ALA A 28 0.74 3.16 7.72
C ALA A 28 -0.50 3.15 6.82
N THR A 29 -1.27 2.07 6.83
CA THR A 29 -2.50 1.93 6.03
C THR A 29 -3.63 2.82 6.54
N ASP A 30 -3.78 2.99 7.86
CA ASP A 30 -4.72 3.94 8.48
C ASP A 30 -4.47 5.38 7.97
N THR A 31 -3.19 5.74 7.79
CA THR A 31 -2.80 7.06 7.27
C THR A 31 -3.26 7.24 5.82
N LEU A 32 -3.22 6.19 5.00
CA LEU A 32 -3.73 6.22 3.63
C LEU A 32 -5.26 6.31 3.61
N GLU A 33 -5.95 5.54 4.43
CA GLU A 33 -7.40 5.61 4.53
C GLU A 33 -7.87 7.01 4.95
N ALA A 34 -7.20 7.65 5.90
CA ALA A 34 -7.48 9.03 6.30
C ALA A 34 -7.29 10.02 5.13
N MET A 35 -6.19 9.89 4.37
CA MET A 35 -5.99 10.68 3.16
C MET A 35 -7.13 10.47 2.13
N LEU A 36 -7.58 9.23 1.93
CA LEU A 36 -8.66 8.93 0.99
C LEU A 36 -10.01 9.50 1.44
N VAL A 37 -10.28 9.52 2.75
CA VAL A 37 -11.44 10.21 3.32
C VAL A 37 -11.39 11.70 3.00
N ASP A 38 -10.25 12.35 3.23
CA ASP A 38 -10.07 13.78 2.94
C ASP A 38 -10.25 14.09 1.45
N LEU A 39 -9.67 13.28 0.56
CA LEU A 39 -9.78 13.47 -0.89
C LEU A 39 -11.23 13.30 -1.39
N ARG A 40 -11.97 12.35 -0.84
CA ARG A 40 -13.40 12.16 -1.15
C ARG A 40 -14.27 13.35 -0.75
N ALA A 41 -13.84 14.16 0.22
CA ALA A 41 -14.55 15.36 0.62
C ALA A 41 -14.36 16.54 -0.36
N VAL A 42 -13.35 16.50 -1.23
CA VAL A 42 -12.95 17.61 -2.12
C VAL A 42 -12.72 17.18 -3.57
N LEU A 43 -13.69 16.46 -4.15
CA LEU A 43 -13.59 15.99 -5.53
C LEU A 43 -13.52 17.16 -6.55
N PRO A 44 -12.81 16.98 -7.69
CA PRO A 44 -12.82 17.96 -8.76
C PRO A 44 -14.22 18.22 -9.32
N THR A 45 -14.41 19.41 -9.87
CA THR A 45 -15.70 19.84 -10.45
C THR A 45 -15.71 19.87 -11.97
N ASP A 46 -14.54 19.76 -12.62
CA ASP A 46 -14.45 19.64 -14.06
C ASP A 46 -14.82 18.22 -14.52
N GLU A 47 -15.32 18.11 -15.76
CA GLU A 47 -15.82 16.85 -16.35
C GLU A 47 -14.76 15.74 -16.33
N LYS A 48 -13.50 16.07 -16.65
CA LYS A 48 -12.41 15.09 -16.68
C LYS A 48 -12.11 14.57 -15.27
N GLY A 49 -12.01 15.46 -14.29
CA GLY A 49 -11.78 15.09 -12.90
C GLY A 49 -12.91 14.22 -12.34
N GLN A 50 -14.17 14.56 -12.61
CA GLN A 50 -15.33 13.77 -12.19
C GLN A 50 -15.36 12.37 -12.83
N ALA A 51 -14.86 12.23 -14.06
CA ALA A 51 -14.79 10.94 -14.73
C ALA A 51 -13.65 10.04 -14.21
N ILE A 52 -12.50 10.61 -13.84
CA ILE A 52 -11.28 9.82 -13.59
C ILE A 52 -10.95 9.66 -12.10
N VAL A 53 -11.13 10.69 -11.27
CA VAL A 53 -10.75 10.62 -9.84
C VAL A 53 -11.47 9.51 -9.08
N PRO A 54 -12.78 9.24 -9.29
CA PRO A 54 -13.44 8.11 -8.63
C PRO A 54 -12.82 6.75 -8.97
N LEU A 55 -12.34 6.57 -10.20
CA LEU A 55 -11.68 5.33 -10.62
C LEU A 55 -10.32 5.16 -9.93
N TRP A 56 -9.54 6.24 -9.85
CA TRP A 56 -8.27 6.25 -9.13
C TRP A 56 -8.45 6.03 -7.62
N LEU A 57 -9.52 6.56 -7.01
CA LEU A 57 -9.85 6.28 -5.61
C LEU A 57 -10.24 4.81 -5.40
N ALA A 58 -10.92 4.17 -6.35
CA ALA A 58 -11.26 2.75 -6.29
C ALA A 58 -10.02 1.85 -6.43
N ASP A 59 -9.05 2.25 -7.27
CA ASP A 59 -7.74 1.58 -7.31
C ASP A 59 -7.04 1.68 -5.94
N TYR A 60 -7.12 2.83 -5.28
CA TYR A 60 -6.59 3.01 -3.93
C TYR A 60 -7.28 2.13 -2.88
N ASP A 61 -8.59 1.94 -2.95
CA ASP A 61 -9.32 1.03 -2.08
C ASP A 61 -8.82 -0.41 -2.24
N THR A 62 -8.53 -0.82 -3.47
CA THR A 62 -7.94 -2.13 -3.76
C THR A 62 -6.54 -2.26 -3.14
N TYR A 63 -5.69 -1.24 -3.33
CA TYR A 63 -4.35 -1.23 -2.74
C TYR A 63 -4.38 -1.24 -1.20
N VAL A 64 -5.33 -0.53 -0.57
CA VAL A 64 -5.56 -0.58 0.88
C VAL A 64 -5.96 -1.99 1.31
N ALA A 65 -6.88 -2.64 0.60
CA ALA A 65 -7.29 -4.00 0.90
C ALA A 65 -6.12 -4.99 0.82
N ASP A 66 -5.25 -4.86 -0.18
CA ASP A 66 -4.04 -5.68 -0.32
C ASP A 66 -3.11 -5.51 0.89
N ARG A 67 -2.91 -4.26 1.36
CA ARG A 67 -2.09 -3.97 2.55
C ARG A 67 -2.69 -4.56 3.83
N ARG A 68 -4.02 -4.55 3.98
CA ARG A 68 -4.71 -5.18 5.13
C ARG A 68 -4.56 -6.70 5.09
N ALA A 69 -4.77 -7.31 3.93
CA ALA A 69 -4.54 -8.75 3.74
C ALA A 69 -3.09 -9.13 4.07
N TYR A 70 -2.13 -8.27 3.75
CA TYR A 70 -0.74 -8.47 4.10
C TYR A 70 -0.47 -8.41 5.61
N ALA A 71 -1.04 -7.43 6.30
CA ALA A 71 -0.94 -7.35 7.75
C ALA A 71 -1.54 -8.60 8.42
N ASP A 72 -2.65 -9.12 7.91
CA ASP A 72 -3.25 -10.36 8.39
C ASP A 72 -2.36 -11.58 8.11
N LEU A 73 -1.72 -11.66 6.94
CA LEU A 73 -0.77 -12.72 6.63
C LEU A 73 0.38 -12.78 7.63
N LEU A 74 0.96 -11.61 7.96
CA LEU A 74 2.02 -11.51 8.96
C LEU A 74 1.61 -12.02 10.34
N ARG A 75 0.35 -11.80 10.74
CA ARG A 75 -0.19 -12.33 12.01
C ARG A 75 -0.28 -13.84 12.05
N THR A 76 -0.33 -14.51 10.90
CA THR A 76 -0.31 -15.97 10.81
C THR A 76 1.10 -16.57 10.95
N GLY A 77 2.13 -15.73 10.98
CA GLY A 77 3.52 -16.16 10.99
C GLY A 77 4.13 -16.29 9.59
N ASP A 78 3.37 -16.00 8.53
CA ASP A 78 3.86 -16.00 7.16
C ASP A 78 4.51 -14.65 6.83
N ASN A 79 5.79 -14.70 6.46
CA ASN A 79 6.61 -13.55 6.11
C ASN A 79 6.92 -13.50 4.60
N ALA A 80 6.02 -13.98 3.76
CA ALA A 80 6.09 -13.77 2.33
C ALA A 80 6.27 -12.27 2.00
N PRO A 81 6.93 -11.92 0.89
CA PRO A 81 6.97 -10.55 0.39
C PRO A 81 5.54 -10.02 0.18
N PHE A 82 5.38 -8.70 0.33
CA PHE A 82 4.12 -8.05 -0.01
C PHE A 82 3.81 -8.28 -1.50
N SER A 83 2.59 -8.72 -1.78
CA SER A 83 2.04 -8.82 -3.13
C SER A 83 0.82 -7.93 -3.20
N GLU A 84 0.76 -7.12 -4.24
CA GLU A 84 -0.39 -6.28 -4.54
C GLU A 84 -1.13 -6.79 -5.79
N SER A 85 -2.37 -6.34 -5.93
CA SER A 85 -3.15 -6.48 -7.15
C SER A 85 -2.40 -5.87 -8.34
N THR A 86 -2.69 -6.36 -9.54
CA THR A 86 -2.04 -5.88 -10.77
C THR A 86 -3.05 -5.28 -11.72
N PHE A 87 -2.59 -4.31 -12.51
CA PHE A 87 -3.34 -3.72 -13.62
C PHE A 87 -2.47 -3.81 -14.88
N GLU A 88 -2.97 -4.48 -15.92
CA GLU A 88 -2.23 -4.70 -17.17
C GLU A 88 -0.84 -5.34 -16.98
N GLY A 89 -0.72 -6.19 -15.95
CA GLY A 89 0.54 -6.87 -15.62
C GLY A 89 1.55 -6.02 -14.84
N LEU A 90 1.20 -4.78 -14.49
CA LEU A 90 1.99 -3.90 -13.63
C LEU A 90 1.44 -3.87 -12.20
N PRO A 91 2.27 -3.63 -11.18
CA PRO A 91 1.80 -3.44 -9.82
C PRO A 91 0.82 -2.27 -9.73
N LEU A 92 -0.25 -2.40 -8.93
CA LEU A 92 -1.26 -1.35 -8.82
C LEU A 92 -0.68 -0.03 -8.29
N SER A 93 0.29 -0.11 -7.38
CA SER A 93 1.05 1.05 -6.88
C SER A 93 1.74 1.85 -8.00
N GLU A 94 2.18 1.21 -9.09
CA GLU A 94 2.78 1.88 -10.24
C GLU A 94 1.74 2.73 -11.01
N LYS A 95 0.53 2.17 -11.21
CA LYS A 95 -0.60 2.90 -11.80
C LYS A 95 -0.97 4.11 -10.94
N LEU A 96 -1.08 3.92 -9.62
CA LEU A 96 -1.40 4.97 -8.67
C LEU A 96 -0.33 6.08 -8.66
N ALA A 97 0.95 5.70 -8.64
CA ALA A 97 2.08 6.64 -8.66
C ALA A 97 2.15 7.41 -9.99
N THR A 98 1.92 6.76 -11.12
CA THR A 98 1.87 7.39 -12.43
C THR A 98 0.79 8.46 -12.49
N PHE A 99 -0.43 8.12 -12.06
CA PHE A 99 -1.52 9.10 -12.01
C PHE A 99 -1.20 10.29 -11.10
N ALA A 100 -0.65 10.05 -9.91
CA ALA A 100 -0.24 11.11 -9.00
C ALA A 100 0.87 12.00 -9.62
N GLY A 101 1.83 11.40 -10.30
CA GLY A 101 2.91 12.10 -11.01
C GLY A 101 2.41 12.99 -12.15
N ASP A 102 1.61 12.43 -13.06
CA ASP A 102 1.06 13.14 -14.22
C ASP A 102 0.19 14.33 -13.83
N ASN A 103 -0.49 14.23 -12.67
CA ASN A 103 -1.35 15.28 -12.14
C ASN A 103 -0.65 16.19 -11.10
N ARG A 104 0.67 16.04 -10.91
CA ARG A 104 1.48 16.84 -9.97
C ARG A 104 1.00 16.77 -8.51
N MET A 105 0.43 15.65 -8.12
CA MET A 105 -0.07 15.35 -6.77
C MET A 105 0.91 14.43 -6.05
N LYS A 106 2.19 14.82 -5.93
CA LYS A 106 3.24 13.92 -5.39
C LYS A 106 2.91 13.35 -4.01
N ASN A 107 2.23 14.11 -3.16
CA ASN A 107 1.81 13.68 -1.82
C ASN A 107 0.69 12.64 -1.83
N CYS A 108 0.03 12.43 -2.98
CA CYS A 108 -1.00 11.42 -3.19
C CYS A 108 -0.45 10.14 -3.85
N ALA A 109 0.86 10.03 -4.06
CA ALA A 109 1.48 8.80 -4.52
C ALA A 109 1.45 7.74 -3.40
N PRO A 110 1.31 6.44 -3.72
CA PRO A 110 1.33 5.40 -2.71
C PRO A 110 2.70 5.33 -2.04
N PRO A 111 2.77 4.88 -0.77
CA PRO A 111 4.03 4.71 -0.07
C PRO A 111 4.80 3.52 -0.65
N ILE A 112 6.13 3.63 -0.65
CA ILE A 112 7.06 2.58 -1.08
C ILE A 112 7.58 1.72 0.09
N ASP A 113 6.92 1.81 1.24
CA ASP A 113 7.32 1.18 2.51
C ASP A 113 7.25 -0.35 2.49
N LEU A 114 6.46 -0.91 1.58
CA LEU A 114 6.29 -2.36 1.36
C LEU A 114 6.83 -2.84 0.01
N SER A 115 7.24 -1.92 -0.86
CA SER A 115 7.82 -2.24 -2.16
C SER A 115 9.23 -2.82 -1.99
N VAL A 116 9.54 -3.86 -2.76
CA VAL A 116 10.84 -4.56 -2.75
C VAL A 116 11.73 -4.13 -3.90
#